data_AF-A0A7C7DMC5-F1
#
_entry.id   AF-A0A7C7DMC5-F1
#
_cell.length_a   1.000
_cell.length_b   1.000
_cell.length_c   1.000
_cell.angle_alpha   90.00
_cell.angle_beta   90.00
_cell.angle_gamma   90.00
#
_symmetry.space_group_name_H-M   'P 1'
#
loop_
_entity.id
_entity.type
_entity.pdbx_description
1 polymer ?
#
loop_
_entity_poly.entity_id
_entity_poly.type
_entity_poly.pdbx_seq_one_letter_code
_entity_poly.pdbx_strand_id
1 'polypeptide(L)'
;MVWSYSGDPAANPKDAVRFYLGDTDPDDPQLQDEEILFLVQKFAGNVYLAAADAARGLAGKYSRRADKAVGDLRLSFSQQAQHYWELAKRLQTEAGKRAVPYAGGISKSDKKTQEEDTDRVRPAFKRGMMRNKRAPSVQEDTWRRGCWY
;
A
#
# COMPACT_ATOMS: atom_id res chain seq x y z
N MET A 1 -13.38 25.18 15.31
CA MET A 1 -12.16 25.89 14.90
C MET A 1 -11.14 25.89 16.03
N VAL A 2 -10.69 24.70 16.44
CA VAL A 2 -9.59 24.55 17.40
C VAL A 2 -8.68 23.52 16.79
N TRP A 3 -7.45 23.92 16.45
CA TRP A 3 -6.40 22.95 16.16
C TRP A 3 -6.16 22.14 17.45
N SER A 4 -6.30 20.82 17.39
CA SER A 4 -6.00 19.98 18.56
C SER A 4 -5.30 18.67 18.19
N TYR A 5 -4.21 18.37 18.89
CA TYR A 5 -3.47 17.12 18.77
C TYR A 5 -3.33 16.49 20.15
N SER A 6 -3.95 15.32 20.36
CA SER A 6 -3.96 14.64 21.66
C SER A 6 -2.77 13.70 21.87
N GLY A 7 -1.97 13.46 20.82
CA GLY A 7 -0.82 12.56 20.87
C GLY A 7 -1.17 11.08 20.77
N ASP A 8 -2.44 10.75 20.51
CA ASP A 8 -2.91 9.36 20.32
C ASP A 8 -3.36 9.10 18.87
N PRO A 9 -2.42 8.81 17.96
CA PRO A 9 -2.73 8.49 16.57
C PRO A 9 -3.35 7.10 16.39
N ALA A 10 -3.44 6.26 17.43
CA ALA A 10 -4.08 4.96 17.34
C ALA A 10 -5.59 5.05 17.61
N ALA A 11 -5.99 5.88 18.59
CA ALA A 11 -7.40 6.08 18.93
C ALA A 11 -8.10 7.10 18.00
N ASN A 12 -7.38 8.11 17.52
CA ASN A 12 -7.96 9.22 16.76
C ASN A 12 -7.44 9.26 15.31
N PRO A 13 -8.29 9.00 14.30
CA PRO A 13 -7.88 9.09 12.88
C PRO A 13 -7.35 10.47 12.48
N LYS A 14 -7.87 11.53 13.11
CA LYS A 14 -7.39 12.91 12.91
C LYS A 14 -5.94 13.07 13.34
N ASP A 15 -5.60 12.59 14.53
CA ASP A 15 -4.25 12.65 15.10
C ASP A 15 -3.30 11.77 14.30
N ALA A 16 -3.78 10.63 13.80
CA ALA A 16 -3.04 9.79 12.87
C ALA A 16 -2.65 10.55 11.58
N VAL A 17 -3.61 11.25 10.96
CA VAL A 17 -3.34 12.07 9.77
C VAL A 17 -2.31 13.17 10.07
N ARG A 18 -2.46 13.87 11.20
CA ARG A 18 -1.49 14.90 11.63
C ARG A 18 -0.09 14.35 11.85
N PHE A 19 0.00 13.21 12.53
CA PHE A 19 1.26 12.51 12.75
C PHE A 19 1.96 12.18 11.43
N TYR A 20 1.23 11.66 10.42
CA TYR A 20 1.81 11.37 9.10
C TYR A 20 2.24 12.61 8.32
N LEU A 21 1.61 13.76 8.57
CA LEU A 21 1.95 15.03 7.93
C LEU A 21 3.09 15.78 8.63
N GLY A 22 3.39 15.43 9.88
CA GLY A 22 4.26 16.20 10.76
C GLY A 22 3.61 17.46 11.34
N ASP A 23 2.29 17.62 11.20
CA ASP A 23 1.49 18.73 11.76
C ASP A 23 1.20 18.47 13.25
N THR A 24 2.26 18.40 14.05
CA THR A 24 2.20 18.09 15.49
C THR A 24 2.60 19.26 16.39
N ASP A 25 3.12 20.34 15.79
CA ASP A 25 3.55 21.54 16.49
C ASP A 25 2.35 22.49 16.70
N PRO A 26 1.96 22.78 17.95
CA PRO A 26 0.87 23.73 18.23
C PRO A 26 1.17 25.17 17.81
N ASP A 27 2.44 25.54 17.67
CA ASP A 27 2.84 26.92 17.33
C ASP A 27 2.84 27.18 15.81
N ASP A 28 2.76 26.13 14.98
CA ASP A 28 2.66 26.24 13.51
C ASP A 28 1.58 25.30 12.93
N PRO A 29 0.29 25.55 13.25
CA PRO A 29 -0.81 24.72 12.77
C PRO A 29 -0.96 24.83 11.25
N GLN A 30 -0.80 23.70 10.55
CA GLN A 30 -0.84 23.70 9.09
C GLN A 30 -2.24 23.52 8.51
N LEU A 31 -3.06 22.68 9.14
CA LEU A 31 -4.43 22.33 8.75
C LEU A 31 -5.37 22.40 9.95
N GLN A 32 -6.62 22.78 9.70
CA GLN A 32 -7.68 22.78 10.71
C GLN A 32 -8.20 21.35 10.96
N ASP A 33 -8.74 21.12 12.17
CA ASP A 33 -9.33 19.85 12.55
C ASP A 33 -10.45 19.45 11.58
N GLU A 34 -11.29 20.40 11.17
CA GLU A 34 -12.42 20.19 10.27
C GLU A 34 -11.96 19.77 8.85
N GLU A 35 -10.84 20.30 8.36
CA GLU A 35 -10.27 19.93 7.05
C GLU A 35 -9.78 18.48 7.06
N ILE A 36 -9.12 18.07 8.15
CA ILE A 36 -8.63 16.70 8.31
C ILE A 36 -9.80 15.73 8.44
N LEU A 37 -10.81 16.07 9.25
CA LEU A 37 -12.00 15.23 9.42
C LEU A 37 -12.77 15.07 8.10
N PHE A 38 -12.88 16.12 7.30
CA PHE A 38 -13.44 16.04 5.96
C PHE A 38 -12.69 15.03 5.07
N LEU A 39 -11.36 15.07 5.06
CA LEU A 39 -10.55 14.14 4.27
C LEU A 39 -10.65 12.70 4.77
N VAL A 40 -10.70 12.49 6.09
CA VAL A 40 -10.93 11.16 6.67
C VAL A 40 -12.29 10.60 6.23
N GLN A 41 -13.35 11.43 6.25
CA GLN A 41 -14.68 11.05 5.77
C GLN A 41 -14.67 10.74 4.27
N LYS A 42 -14.01 11.56 3.45
CA LYS A 42 -13.87 11.38 1.99
C LYS A 42 -13.30 10.00 1.62
N PHE A 43 -12.37 9.47 2.40
CA PHE A 43 -11.73 8.17 2.15
C PHE A 43 -12.23 7.05 3.06
N ALA A 44 -13.45 7.16 3.60
CA ALA A 44 -14.09 6.15 4.43
C ALA A 44 -13.21 5.66 5.61
N GLY A 45 -12.48 6.59 6.24
CA GLY A 45 -11.60 6.26 7.37
C GLY A 45 -10.19 5.78 6.98
N ASN A 46 -9.84 5.73 5.70
CA ASN A 46 -8.48 5.38 5.29
C ASN A 46 -7.50 6.54 5.56
N VAL A 47 -6.81 6.45 6.71
CA VAL A 47 -5.85 7.45 7.19
C VAL A 47 -4.73 7.73 6.19
N TYR A 48 -4.19 6.72 5.51
CA TYR A 48 -3.09 6.92 4.57
C TYR A 48 -3.51 7.70 3.32
N LEU A 49 -4.72 7.43 2.80
CA LEU A 49 -5.25 8.18 1.67
C LEU A 49 -5.64 9.61 2.08
N ALA A 50 -6.25 9.77 3.26
CA ALA A 50 -6.57 11.09 3.80
C ALA A 50 -5.30 11.94 4.01
N ALA A 51 -4.25 11.36 4.60
CA ALA A 51 -2.96 12.02 4.78
C ALA A 51 -2.26 12.34 3.45
N ALA A 52 -2.35 11.44 2.46
CA ALA A 52 -1.80 11.72 1.13
C ALA A 52 -2.49 12.92 0.47
N ASP A 53 -3.81 13.03 0.57
CA ASP A 53 -4.56 14.15 -0.02
C ASP A 53 -4.34 15.46 0.75
N ALA A 54 -4.24 15.38 2.09
CA ALA A 54 -3.86 16.50 2.93
C ALA A 54 -2.45 17.03 2.57
N ALA A 55 -1.49 16.14 2.34
CA ALA A 55 -0.14 16.50 1.91
C ALA A 55 -0.14 17.20 0.54
N ARG A 56 -1.00 16.78 -0.40
CA ARG A 56 -1.18 17.51 -1.68
C ARG A 56 -1.74 18.91 -1.47
N GLY A 57 -2.70 19.07 -0.56
CA GLY A 57 -3.24 20.37 -0.18
C GLY A 57 -2.16 21.31 0.36
N LEU A 58 -1.31 20.80 1.26
CA LEU A 58 -0.15 21.54 1.78
C LEU A 58 0.88 21.85 0.69
N ALA A 59 1.19 20.90 -0.18
CA ALA A 59 2.06 21.14 -1.32
C ALA A 59 1.53 22.30 -2.19
N GLY A 60 0.23 22.30 -2.51
CA GLY A 60 -0.42 23.40 -3.24
C GLY A 60 -0.36 24.74 -2.49
N LYS A 61 -0.51 24.74 -1.15
CA LYS A 61 -0.37 25.93 -0.30
C LYS A 61 1.05 26.50 -0.40
N TYR A 62 2.08 25.64 -0.34
CA TYR A 62 3.49 26.04 -0.39
C TYR A 62 3.95 26.40 -1.81
N SER A 63 3.44 25.77 -2.86
CA SER A 63 3.74 26.12 -4.24
C SER A 63 3.33 27.54 -4.61
N ARG A 64 2.34 28.14 -3.91
CA ARG A 64 1.95 29.54 -4.11
C ARG A 64 2.91 30.54 -3.45
N ARG A 65 3.82 30.09 -2.58
CA ARG A 65 4.76 30.97 -1.88
C ARG A 65 6.06 31.07 -2.70
N ALA A 66 6.52 32.30 -2.91
CA ALA A 66 7.83 32.54 -3.52
C ALA A 66 8.95 32.28 -2.51
N ASP A 67 10.07 31.76 -3.00
CA ASP A 67 11.30 31.59 -2.20
C ASP A 67 11.80 32.95 -1.71
N LYS A 68 12.24 33.00 -0.44
CA LYS A 68 12.69 34.23 0.21
C LYS A 68 14.15 34.09 0.60
N ALA A 69 14.94 35.12 0.31
CA ALA A 69 16.30 35.25 0.79
C ALA A 69 16.46 36.62 1.46
N VAL A 70 16.91 36.63 2.72
CA VAL A 70 17.19 37.85 3.48
C VAL A 70 18.58 37.71 4.09
N GLY A 71 19.56 38.39 3.48
CA GLY A 71 20.97 38.20 3.83
C GLY A 71 21.40 36.75 3.59
N ASP A 72 21.90 36.10 4.65
CA ASP A 72 22.29 34.68 4.61
C ASP A 72 21.11 33.72 4.86
N LEU A 73 19.96 34.22 5.32
CA LEU A 73 18.78 33.38 5.56
C LEU A 73 18.08 33.07 4.23
N ARG A 74 17.96 31.79 3.90
CA ARG A 74 17.23 31.30 2.72
C ARG A 74 16.07 30.40 3.14
N LEU A 75 14.87 30.76 2.70
CA LEU A 75 13.65 29.97 2.86
C LEU A 75 13.18 29.52 1.47
N SER A 76 13.36 28.23 1.20
CA SER A 76 12.97 27.59 -0.05
C SER A 76 11.62 26.91 0.09
N PHE A 77 10.54 27.67 -0.11
CA PHE A 77 9.17 27.15 -0.11
C PHE A 77 8.90 26.23 -1.31
N SER A 78 9.62 26.42 -2.42
CA SER A 78 9.63 25.51 -3.56
C SER A 78 10.06 24.09 -3.17
N GLN A 79 11.15 23.97 -2.41
CA GLN A 79 11.63 22.70 -1.88
C GLN A 79 10.64 22.09 -0.87
N GLN A 80 10.05 22.92 0.00
CA GLN A 80 9.03 22.46 0.94
C GLN A 80 7.80 21.89 0.20
N ALA A 81 7.34 22.56 -0.85
CA ALA A 81 6.24 22.06 -1.68
C ALA A 81 6.58 20.72 -2.36
N GLN A 82 7.81 20.59 -2.88
CA GLN A 82 8.28 19.34 -3.48
C GLN A 82 8.34 18.19 -2.45
N HIS A 83 8.81 18.47 -1.24
CA HIS A 83 8.84 17.50 -0.15
C HIS A 83 7.43 16.98 0.19
N TYR A 84 6.43 17.85 0.27
CA TYR A 84 5.04 17.42 0.50
C TYR A 84 4.45 16.62 -0.67
N TRP A 85 4.84 16.93 -1.92
CA TRP A 85 4.47 16.11 -3.08
C TRP A 85 5.04 14.69 -3.02
N GLU A 86 6.30 14.56 -2.60
CA GLU A 86 6.97 13.27 -2.43
C GLU A 86 6.35 12.48 -1.26
N LEU A 87 6.08 13.15 -0.14
CA LEU A 87 5.37 12.56 1.00
C LEU A 87 3.99 12.02 0.57
N ALA A 88 3.22 12.78 -0.21
CA ALA A 88 1.93 12.35 -0.72
C ALA A 88 2.04 11.07 -1.58
N LYS A 89 3.04 10.99 -2.48
CA LYS A 89 3.30 9.80 -3.31
C LYS A 89 3.64 8.58 -2.46
N ARG A 90 4.49 8.77 -1.44
CA ARG A 90 4.86 7.70 -0.50
C ARG A 90 3.63 7.17 0.25
N LEU A 91 2.83 8.05 0.85
CA LEU A 91 1.62 7.68 1.58
C LEU A 91 0.58 6.97 0.69
N GLN A 92 0.43 7.42 -0.56
CA GLN A 92 -0.44 6.76 -1.54
C GLN A 92 0.05 5.34 -1.87
N THR A 93 1.36 5.15 -1.99
CA THR A 93 1.96 3.83 -2.25
C THR A 93 1.73 2.91 -1.05
N GLU A 94 1.93 3.40 0.18
CA GLU A 94 1.64 2.63 1.40
C GLU A 94 0.16 2.23 1.51
N ALA A 95 -0.76 3.11 1.12
CA ALA A 95 -2.18 2.77 1.05
C ALA A 95 -2.46 1.61 0.08
N GLY A 96 -1.77 1.60 -1.07
CA GLY A 96 -1.90 0.56 -2.09
C GLY A 96 -1.26 -0.79 -1.74
N LYS A 97 -0.22 -0.81 -0.89
CA LYS A 97 0.46 -2.05 -0.48
C LYS A 97 -0.44 -3.05 0.27
N ARG A 98 -1.56 -2.59 0.83
CA ARG A 98 -2.57 -3.47 1.46
C ARG A 98 -3.40 -4.25 0.44
N ALA A 99 -3.40 -3.87 -0.84
CA ALA A 99 -4.01 -4.64 -1.90
C ALA A 99 -3.06 -5.78 -2.31
N VAL A 100 -3.08 -6.88 -1.54
CA VAL A 100 -2.39 -8.10 -1.94
C VAL A 100 -3.13 -8.68 -3.16
N PRO A 101 -2.50 -8.82 -4.33
CA PRO A 101 -3.15 -9.47 -5.46
C PRO A 101 -3.49 -10.91 -5.07
N TYR A 102 -4.77 -11.28 -5.13
CA TYR A 102 -5.18 -12.67 -4.95
C TYR A 102 -4.71 -13.46 -6.17
N ALA A 103 -3.76 -14.37 -5.95
CA ALA A 103 -3.32 -15.33 -6.95
C ALA A 103 -3.94 -16.70 -6.62
N GLY A 104 -5.03 -17.04 -7.32
CA GLY A 104 -5.66 -18.35 -7.20
C GLY A 104 -4.67 -19.47 -7.57
N GLY A 105 -4.69 -20.56 -6.81
CA GLY A 105 -3.87 -21.75 -7.10
C GLY A 105 -2.48 -21.79 -6.44
N ILE A 106 -2.15 -20.83 -5.56
CA ILE A 106 -0.92 -20.89 -4.73
C ILE A 106 -1.02 -21.98 -3.66
N SER A 107 -2.19 -22.12 -2.99
CA SER A 107 -2.39 -23.15 -1.98
C SER A 107 -2.93 -24.45 -2.57
N LYS A 108 -2.42 -25.59 -2.08
CA LYS A 108 -2.95 -26.92 -2.37
C LYS A 108 -4.38 -27.09 -1.85
N SER A 109 -4.72 -26.47 -0.71
CA SER A 109 -6.08 -26.49 -0.15
C SER A 109 -7.06 -25.77 -1.06
N ASP A 110 -6.73 -24.55 -1.48
CA ASP A 110 -7.59 -23.73 -2.34
C ASP A 110 -7.78 -24.38 -3.69
N LYS A 111 -6.71 -24.98 -4.24
CA LYS A 111 -6.79 -25.75 -5.46
C LYS A 111 -7.77 -26.91 -5.33
N LYS A 112 -7.73 -27.64 -4.21
CA LYS A 112 -8.63 -28.77 -3.95
C LYS A 112 -10.07 -28.30 -3.79
N THR A 113 -10.31 -27.24 -3.03
CA THR A 113 -11.64 -26.63 -2.88
C THR A 113 -12.22 -26.18 -4.23
N GLN A 114 -11.41 -25.56 -5.08
CA GLN A 114 -11.84 -25.17 -6.42
C GLN A 114 -11.99 -26.37 -7.39
N GLU A 115 -11.34 -27.51 -7.14
CA GLU A 115 -11.54 -28.75 -7.92
C GLU A 115 -12.81 -29.50 -7.49
N GLU A 116 -13.23 -29.32 -6.24
CA GLU A 116 -14.44 -29.90 -5.64
C GLU A 116 -15.71 -29.07 -5.91
N ASP A 117 -15.56 -27.80 -6.30
CA ASP A 117 -16.66 -26.91 -6.66
C ASP A 117 -17.42 -27.41 -7.91
N THR A 118 -18.71 -27.74 -7.73
CA THR A 118 -19.59 -28.28 -8.77
C THR A 118 -20.14 -27.23 -9.72
N ASP A 119 -20.12 -25.95 -9.34
CA ASP A 119 -20.57 -24.82 -10.18
C ASP A 119 -19.44 -24.28 -11.06
N ARG A 120 -18.19 -24.67 -10.77
CA ARG A 120 -17.04 -24.29 -11.56
C ARG A 120 -17.08 -24.92 -12.95
N VAL A 121 -17.00 -24.09 -13.99
CA VAL A 121 -16.74 -24.53 -15.37
C VAL A 121 -15.45 -25.34 -15.40
N ARG A 122 -15.59 -26.65 -15.63
CA ARG A 122 -14.48 -27.59 -15.58
C ARG A 122 -13.52 -27.32 -16.74
N PRO A 123 -12.20 -27.27 -16.49
CA PRO A 123 -11.24 -27.07 -17.57
C PRO A 123 -11.26 -28.26 -18.54
N ALA A 124 -11.15 -27.97 -19.84
CA ALA A 124 -11.10 -28.99 -20.89
C ALA A 124 -9.93 -29.98 -20.71
N PHE A 125 -8.88 -29.54 -20.01
CA PHE A 125 -7.67 -30.31 -19.80
C PHE A 125 -7.20 -30.30 -18.34
N LYS A 126 -6.79 -31.45 -17.81
CA LYS A 126 -6.20 -31.59 -16.45
C LYS A 126 -4.94 -32.45 -16.45
N ARG A 127 -4.02 -32.17 -15.51
CA ARG A 127 -2.78 -32.94 -15.37
C ARG A 127 -3.10 -34.42 -15.14
N GLY A 128 -2.60 -35.29 -16.01
CA GLY A 128 -2.81 -36.74 -15.94
C GLY A 128 -4.02 -37.28 -16.71
N MET A 129 -4.78 -36.45 -17.45
CA MET A 129 -5.90 -36.93 -18.29
C MET A 129 -5.46 -37.85 -19.44
N MET A 130 -4.25 -37.66 -19.97
CA MET A 130 -3.62 -38.51 -20.99
C MET A 130 -2.64 -39.51 -20.36
N ARG A 131 -2.63 -39.66 -19.02
CA ARG A 131 -1.76 -40.62 -18.36
C ARG A 131 -2.22 -42.03 -18.73
N ASN A 132 -1.38 -42.72 -19.49
CA ASN A 132 -1.61 -44.12 -19.81
C ASN A 132 -1.54 -44.98 -18.54
N LYS A 133 -2.68 -45.50 -18.08
CA LYS A 133 -2.78 -46.38 -16.90
C LYS A 133 -2.12 -47.75 -17.11
N ARG A 134 -1.79 -48.12 -18.35
CA ARG A 134 -1.16 -49.39 -18.73
C ARG A 134 0.32 -49.26 -19.04
N ALA A 135 0.89 -48.05 -18.98
CA ALA A 135 2.33 -47.90 -19.12
C ALA A 135 3.01 -48.49 -17.87
N PRO A 136 4.01 -49.37 -18.01
CA PRO A 136 4.81 -49.78 -16.87
C PRO A 136 5.41 -48.51 -16.25
N SER A 137 5.30 -48.35 -14.93
CA SER A 137 6.04 -47.32 -14.22
C SER A 137 7.51 -47.57 -14.52
N VAL A 138 8.13 -46.75 -15.34
CA VAL A 138 9.58 -46.77 -15.50
C VAL A 138 10.13 -46.46 -14.12
N GLN A 139 10.63 -47.50 -13.44
CA GLN A 139 11.41 -47.35 -12.23
C GLN A 139 12.64 -46.53 -12.64
N GLU A 140 12.72 -45.27 -12.20
CA GLU A 140 13.82 -44.34 -12.49
C GLU A 140 15.12 -44.73 -11.77
N ASP A 141 15.52 -46.00 -11.84
CA ASP A 141 16.59 -46.57 -11.00
C ASP A 141 17.66 -47.34 -11.78
N THR A 142 17.92 -46.96 -13.04
CA THR A 142 18.99 -47.58 -13.85
C THR A 142 20.12 -46.66 -14.28
N TRP A 143 20.09 -45.36 -13.92
CA TRP A 143 21.19 -44.42 -14.22
C TRP A 143 22.22 -44.25 -13.09
N ARG A 144 22.08 -44.96 -11.96
CA ARG A 144 23.03 -44.91 -10.81
C ARG A 144 23.72 -46.25 -10.52
N ARG A 145 24.12 -46.99 -11.54
CA ARG A 145 25.12 -48.05 -11.37
C ARG A 145 26.27 -47.87 -12.36
N GLY A 146 27.11 -46.89 -12.04
CA GLY A 146 28.50 -46.96 -12.47
C GLY A 146 29.18 -48.07 -11.68
N CYS A 147 29.80 -49.02 -12.37
CA CYS A 147 30.99 -49.69 -11.88
C CYS A 147 31.82 -50.16 -13.07
N TRP A 148 32.97 -49.50 -13.19
CA TRP A 148 34.14 -49.91 -13.94
C TRP A 148 34.64 -51.27 -13.43
N TYR A 149 34.94 -52.20 -14.33
CA TYR A 149 36.20 -52.95 -14.39
C TYR A 149 36.32 -53.61 -15.77
#